data_AF-A0A661NKT0-F1
#
_entry.id   AF-A0A661NKT0-F1
#
_cell.length_a   1.000
_cell.length_b   1.000
_cell.length_c   1.000
_cell.angle_alpha   90.00
_cell.angle_beta   90.00
_cell.angle_gamma   90.00
#
_symmetry.space_group_name_H-M   'P 1'
#
loop_
_entity.id
_entity.type
_entity.pdbx_description
1 polymer ?
#
loop_
_entity_poly.entity_id
_entity_poly.type
_entity_poly.pdbx_seq_one_letter_code
_entity_poly.pdbx_strand_id
1 'polypeptide(L)'
;MKSTERLQGAAEPLLLSAWNTLGLPFDVEALDERERGIIDPEVAILLTVMCSTSSRAPTDIPAWILRFSDMVNHGKLKALMVMLGDRHREAVVRRMRRWLFAACPKTFRRAVSLPDEAPETAVRELLSRRSKIAPVEVLAESSAMLRNRLLYGTGFRADLISVVEAVPYPLRANQLARLLGCRESTVSRILRDLRAAGLLDGHNQLSREQGTARGIFISVDTLRNIINLIDAMDFSSEDLRSSAVSGMDLRFDGMTRSLVESLLP
;
A
#
# COMPACT_ATOMS: atom_id res chain seq x y z
N MET A 1 14.48 -24.19 2.12
CA MET A 1 13.34 -23.25 2.06
C MET A 1 13.44 -22.53 0.73
N LYS A 2 12.37 -22.48 -0.07
CA LYS A 2 12.42 -21.77 -1.36
C LYS A 2 12.71 -20.30 -1.10
N SER A 3 13.47 -19.67 -1.99
CA SER A 3 13.83 -18.24 -1.92
C SER A 3 12.62 -17.33 -1.67
N THR A 4 11.49 -17.64 -2.32
CA THR A 4 10.21 -16.93 -2.15
C THR A 4 9.60 -17.09 -0.75
N GLU A 5 9.69 -18.28 -0.14
CA GLU A 5 9.18 -18.53 1.22
C GLU A 5 9.96 -17.70 2.25
N ARG A 6 11.27 -17.53 2.04
CA ARG A 6 12.10 -16.66 2.88
C ARG A 6 11.69 -15.19 2.78
N LEU A 7 11.45 -14.70 1.56
CA LEU A 7 10.94 -13.34 1.34
C LEU A 7 9.56 -13.15 1.99
N GLN A 8 8.66 -14.12 1.84
CA GLN A 8 7.33 -14.09 2.46
C GLN A 8 7.41 -14.04 3.98
N GLY A 9 8.24 -14.89 4.58
CA GLY A 9 8.47 -14.91 6.04
C GLY A 9 9.07 -13.61 6.58
N ALA A 10 9.95 -12.94 5.82
CA ALA A 10 10.50 -11.65 6.21
C ALA A 10 9.51 -10.48 5.98
N ALA A 11 8.68 -10.55 4.94
CA ALA A 11 7.71 -9.50 4.61
C ALA A 11 6.47 -9.52 5.51
N GLU A 12 6.06 -10.70 5.97
CA GLU A 12 4.91 -10.89 6.83
C GLU A 12 4.88 -9.97 8.07
N PRO A 13 5.87 -9.96 8.97
CA PRO A 13 5.83 -9.11 10.16
C PRO A 13 5.73 -7.62 9.82
N LEU A 14 6.39 -7.17 8.75
CA LEU A 14 6.32 -5.78 8.28
C LEU A 14 4.91 -5.42 7.78
N LEU A 15 4.25 -6.33 7.06
CA LEU A 15 2.88 -6.15 6.59
C LEU A 15 1.86 -6.17 7.73
N LEU A 16 2.04 -7.07 8.70
CA LEU A 16 1.18 -7.12 9.88
C LEU A 16 1.32 -5.84 10.73
N SER A 17 2.54 -5.31 10.86
CA SER A 17 2.79 -4.03 11.54
C SER A 17 2.11 -2.86 10.82
N ALA A 18 2.17 -2.84 9.48
CA ALA A 18 1.44 -1.86 8.69
C ALA A 18 -0.08 -1.99 8.89
N TRP A 19 -0.63 -3.20 8.90
CA TRP A 19 -2.06 -3.41 9.15
C TRP A 19 -2.50 -3.07 10.58
N ASN A 20 -1.64 -3.26 11.58
CA ASN A 20 -1.87 -2.79 12.95
C ASN A 20 -2.04 -1.28 12.98
N THR A 21 -1.18 -0.56 12.28
CA THR A 21 -1.25 0.91 12.11
C THR A 21 -2.55 1.35 11.44
N LEU A 22 -3.03 0.55 10.48
CA LEU A 22 -4.32 0.71 9.81
C LEU A 22 -5.50 0.11 10.59
N GLY A 23 -5.33 -0.30 11.86
CA GLY A 23 -6.43 -0.67 12.74
C GLY A 23 -6.88 -2.13 12.76
N LEU A 24 -6.10 -3.06 12.19
CA LEU A 24 -6.32 -4.50 12.34
C LEU A 24 -5.40 -5.07 13.42
N PRO A 25 -5.90 -5.59 14.56
CA PRO A 25 -5.04 -6.02 15.67
C PRO A 25 -4.42 -7.40 15.42
N PHE A 26 -3.22 -7.43 14.85
CA PHE A 26 -2.31 -8.58 14.82
C PHE A 26 -1.33 -8.55 16.00
N ASP A 27 -0.72 -9.68 16.29
CA ASP A 27 0.21 -9.86 17.41
C ASP A 27 1.63 -9.39 17.04
N VAL A 28 1.74 -8.13 16.64
CA VAL A 28 3.00 -7.42 16.31
C VAL A 28 2.86 -5.95 16.74
N GLU A 29 3.96 -5.22 16.81
CA GLU A 29 3.88 -3.79 17.10
C GLU A 29 3.32 -3.01 15.90
N ALA A 30 2.50 -1.99 16.15
CA ALA A 30 2.10 -1.04 15.11
C ALA A 30 3.31 -0.22 14.66
N LEU A 31 3.31 0.19 13.40
CA LEU A 31 4.34 1.03 12.84
C LEU A 31 4.08 2.50 13.23
N ASP A 32 5.10 3.19 13.74
CA ASP A 32 5.02 4.64 13.89
C ASP A 32 5.27 5.30 12.51
N GLU A 33 4.22 5.82 11.87
CA GLU A 33 4.34 6.50 10.58
C GLU A 33 5.19 7.78 10.67
N ARG A 34 5.39 8.36 11.86
CA ARG A 34 6.29 9.50 12.07
C ARG A 34 7.74 9.08 11.87
N GLU A 35 8.11 7.91 12.39
CA GLU A 35 9.49 7.44 12.31
C GLU A 35 9.78 6.67 11.03
N ARG A 36 8.86 5.77 10.65
CA ARG A 36 9.07 4.76 9.61
C ARG A 36 8.46 5.15 8.26
N GLY A 37 7.52 6.09 8.27
CA GLY A 37 6.88 6.64 7.09
C GLY A 37 5.46 6.13 6.86
N ILE A 38 4.75 6.82 5.96
CA ILE A 38 3.32 6.58 5.70
C ILE A 38 3.07 5.26 4.96
N ILE A 39 1.85 4.73 5.10
CA ILE A 39 1.40 3.50 4.47
C ILE A 39 0.36 3.80 3.39
N ASP A 40 0.59 3.28 2.18
CA ASP A 40 -0.39 3.28 1.08
C ASP A 40 -1.31 2.04 1.15
N PRO A 41 -2.61 2.20 1.47
CA PRO A 41 -3.51 1.07 1.72
C PRO A 41 -3.72 0.18 0.49
N GLU A 42 -3.78 0.74 -0.72
CA GLU A 42 -3.98 -0.08 -1.93
C GLU A 42 -2.78 -0.97 -2.19
N VAL A 43 -1.58 -0.46 -1.94
CA VAL A 43 -0.33 -1.20 -2.10
C VAL A 43 -0.21 -2.24 -0.99
N ALA A 44 -0.54 -1.90 0.26
CA ALA A 44 -0.57 -2.84 1.38
C ALA A 44 -1.50 -4.03 1.10
N ILE A 45 -2.69 -3.81 0.52
CA ILE A 45 -3.61 -4.88 0.10
C ILE A 45 -2.92 -5.84 -0.87
N LEU A 46 -2.31 -5.32 -1.94
CA LEU A 46 -1.68 -6.15 -2.97
C LEU A 46 -0.46 -6.91 -2.42
N LEU A 47 0.41 -6.22 -1.69
CA LEU A 47 1.57 -6.84 -1.05
C LEU A 47 1.15 -7.94 -0.07
N THR A 48 0.07 -7.74 0.67
CA THR A 48 -0.40 -8.76 1.62
C THR A 48 -0.93 -10.01 0.92
N VAL A 49 -1.66 -9.84 -0.19
CA VAL A 49 -2.05 -10.98 -1.02
C VAL A 49 -0.81 -11.68 -1.58
N MET A 50 0.19 -10.94 -2.06
CA MET A 50 1.39 -11.54 -2.63
C MET A 50 2.26 -12.26 -1.60
N CYS A 51 2.43 -11.67 -0.41
CA CYS A 51 3.52 -12.03 0.49
C CYS A 51 3.07 -12.66 1.82
N SER A 52 1.88 -12.38 2.34
CA SER A 52 1.51 -12.87 3.68
C SER A 52 1.21 -14.36 3.68
N THR A 53 1.55 -15.03 4.77
CA THR A 53 1.21 -16.42 5.08
C THR A 53 0.23 -16.55 6.25
N SER A 54 -0.12 -15.42 6.88
CA SER A 54 -1.06 -15.30 7.98
C SER A 54 -2.41 -15.92 7.65
N SER A 55 -2.89 -16.77 8.55
CA SER A 55 -4.22 -17.38 8.46
C SER A 55 -5.36 -16.38 8.63
N ARG A 56 -5.09 -15.20 9.21
CA ARG A 56 -6.08 -14.16 9.50
C ARG A 56 -6.27 -13.16 8.36
N ALA A 57 -5.19 -12.81 7.64
CA ALA A 57 -5.22 -11.89 6.50
C ALA A 57 -6.31 -12.20 5.44
N PRO A 58 -6.61 -13.47 5.10
CA PRO A 58 -7.72 -13.86 4.21
C PRO A 58 -9.11 -13.36 4.59
N THR A 59 -9.32 -12.99 5.86
CA THR A 59 -10.62 -12.59 6.41
C THR A 59 -10.62 -11.15 6.90
N ASP A 60 -9.57 -10.73 7.63
CA ASP A 60 -9.51 -9.42 8.27
C ASP A 60 -9.30 -8.28 7.25
N ILE A 61 -8.53 -8.50 6.18
CA ILE A 61 -8.28 -7.47 5.16
C ILE A 61 -9.53 -7.21 4.30
N PRO A 62 -10.24 -8.24 3.79
CA PRO A 62 -11.56 -8.02 3.20
C PRO A 62 -12.52 -7.28 4.13
N ALA A 63 -12.48 -7.54 5.44
CA ALA A 63 -13.37 -6.88 6.41
C ALA A 63 -13.03 -5.39 6.55
N TRP A 64 -11.73 -5.08 6.55
CA TRP A 64 -11.22 -3.71 6.53
C TRP A 64 -11.68 -2.96 5.28
N ILE A 65 -11.56 -3.57 4.10
CA ILE A 65 -12.01 -3.00 2.82
C ILE A 65 -13.53 -2.77 2.81
N LEU A 66 -14.30 -3.70 3.37
CA LEU A 66 -15.75 -3.53 3.48
C LEU A 66 -16.12 -2.38 4.42
N ARG A 67 -15.36 -2.19 5.52
CA ARG A 67 -15.58 -1.10 6.46
C ARG A 67 -15.23 0.25 5.87
N PHE A 68 -14.10 0.33 5.19
CA PHE A 68 -13.49 1.55 4.73
C PHE A 68 -13.45 1.62 3.20
N SER A 69 -14.52 1.19 2.54
CA SER A 69 -14.59 1.15 1.08
C SER A 69 -14.38 2.54 0.46
N ASP A 70 -14.85 3.57 1.15
CA ASP A 70 -14.69 4.97 0.75
C ASP A 70 -13.29 5.51 1.01
N MET A 71 -12.47 4.81 1.81
CA MET A 71 -11.04 5.11 2.05
C MET A 71 -10.11 4.42 1.06
N VAL A 72 -10.62 3.54 0.18
CA VAL A 72 -9.85 2.86 -0.86
C VAL A 72 -9.96 3.59 -2.19
N ASN A 73 -8.83 3.97 -2.77
CA ASN A 73 -8.78 4.55 -4.11
C ASN A 73 -8.87 3.42 -5.17
N HIS A 74 -10.10 3.04 -5.54
CA HIS A 74 -10.37 1.95 -6.50
C HIS A 74 -9.76 2.21 -7.89
N GLY A 75 -9.63 3.48 -8.30
CA GLY A 75 -9.00 3.86 -9.57
C GLY A 75 -7.50 3.59 -9.56
N LYS A 76 -6.83 3.93 -8.47
CA LYS A 76 -5.42 3.59 -8.23
C LYS A 76 -5.22 2.08 -8.10
N LEU A 77 -6.05 1.39 -7.32
CA LEU A 77 -5.99 -0.07 -7.18
C LEU A 77 -6.07 -0.77 -8.54
N LYS A 78 -6.98 -0.35 -9.41
CA LYS A 78 -7.08 -0.87 -10.79
C LYS A 78 -5.79 -0.63 -11.58
N ALA A 79 -5.19 0.55 -11.47
CA ALA A 79 -3.92 0.86 -12.14
C ALA A 79 -2.77 -0.01 -11.61
N LEU A 80 -2.72 -0.27 -10.29
CA LEU A 80 -1.73 -1.16 -9.68
C LEU A 80 -1.90 -2.60 -10.16
N MET A 81 -3.14 -3.08 -10.30
CA MET A 81 -3.40 -4.42 -10.87
C MET A 81 -2.87 -4.57 -12.29
N VAL A 82 -2.92 -3.51 -13.11
CA VAL A 82 -2.30 -3.50 -14.45
C VAL A 82 -0.76 -3.52 -14.34
N MET A 83 -0.20 -2.77 -13.38
CA MET A 83 1.24 -2.68 -13.13
C MET A 83 1.89 -4.01 -12.74
N LEU A 84 1.14 -4.92 -12.10
CA LEU A 84 1.64 -6.24 -11.71
C LEU A 84 2.16 -7.09 -12.89
N GLY A 85 1.75 -6.80 -14.13
CA GLY A 85 1.98 -7.70 -15.27
C GLY A 85 1.16 -8.98 -15.17
N ASP A 86 1.05 -9.73 -16.28
CA ASP A 86 0.10 -10.85 -16.38
C ASP A 86 0.37 -11.96 -15.36
N ARG A 87 1.64 -12.37 -15.19
CA ARG A 87 2.05 -13.43 -14.25
C ARG A 87 1.62 -13.13 -12.81
N HIS A 88 2.03 -11.99 -12.24
CA HIS A 88 1.72 -11.66 -10.85
C HIS A 88 0.25 -11.30 -10.66
N ARG A 89 -0.36 -10.63 -11.65
CA ARG A 89 -1.81 -10.33 -11.61
C ARG A 89 -2.63 -11.61 -11.52
N GLU A 90 -2.34 -12.62 -12.32
CA GLU A 90 -3.03 -13.92 -12.25
C GLU A 90 -2.86 -14.60 -10.89
N ALA A 91 -1.64 -14.59 -10.33
CA ALA A 91 -1.37 -15.15 -9.02
C ALA A 91 -2.16 -14.43 -7.91
N VAL A 92 -2.18 -13.10 -7.93
CA VAL A 92 -2.94 -12.25 -7.01
C VAL A 92 -4.43 -12.52 -7.11
N VAL A 93 -5.01 -12.50 -8.33
CA VAL A 93 -6.44 -12.77 -8.54
C VAL A 93 -6.81 -14.18 -8.08
N ARG A 94 -5.99 -15.18 -8.41
CA ARG A 94 -6.20 -16.57 -7.98
C ARG A 94 -6.24 -16.68 -6.46
N ARG A 95 -5.36 -15.97 -5.77
CA ARG A 95 -5.31 -15.97 -4.29
C ARG A 95 -6.47 -15.19 -3.68
N MET A 96 -6.81 -14.02 -4.22
CA MET A 96 -7.98 -13.25 -3.79
C MET A 96 -9.28 -14.05 -3.94
N ARG A 97 -9.44 -14.85 -5.00
CA ARG A 97 -10.61 -15.74 -5.18
C ARG A 97 -10.72 -16.85 -4.14
N ARG A 98 -9.61 -17.29 -3.56
CA ARG A 98 -9.60 -18.29 -2.47
C ARG A 98 -9.91 -17.67 -1.11
N TRP A 99 -9.77 -16.35 -0.98
CA TRP A 99 -9.99 -15.59 0.24
C TRP A 99 -11.37 -14.93 0.19
N LEU A 100 -11.76 -14.22 1.26
CA LEU A 100 -13.07 -13.58 1.35
C LEU A 100 -13.19 -12.28 0.51
N PHE A 101 -12.25 -11.98 -0.39
CA PHE A 101 -12.30 -10.77 -1.23
C PHE A 101 -13.49 -10.75 -2.20
N ALA A 102 -14.06 -11.91 -2.54
CA ALA A 102 -15.29 -11.95 -3.32
C ALA A 102 -16.46 -11.26 -2.59
N ALA A 103 -16.43 -11.20 -1.25
CA ALA A 103 -17.45 -10.52 -0.45
C ALA A 103 -17.20 -9.01 -0.27
N CYS A 104 -16.07 -8.46 -0.74
CA CYS A 104 -15.80 -7.02 -0.75
C CYS A 104 -16.77 -6.27 -1.68
N PRO A 105 -16.96 -4.94 -1.53
CA PRO A 105 -17.86 -4.15 -2.38
C PRO A 105 -17.63 -4.29 -3.89
N LYS A 106 -18.69 -4.10 -4.68
CA LYS A 106 -18.67 -4.26 -6.15
C LYS A 106 -17.60 -3.40 -6.84
N THR A 107 -17.39 -2.18 -6.35
CA THR A 107 -16.35 -1.27 -6.85
C THR A 107 -14.94 -1.85 -6.70
N PHE A 108 -14.65 -2.43 -5.52
CA PHE A 108 -13.40 -3.14 -5.27
C PHE A 108 -13.25 -4.34 -6.18
N ARG A 109 -14.27 -5.21 -6.25
CA ARG A 109 -14.22 -6.44 -7.08
C ARG A 109 -13.94 -6.13 -8.54
N ARG A 110 -14.56 -5.09 -9.08
CA ARG A 110 -14.30 -4.59 -10.44
C ARG A 110 -12.89 -4.04 -10.62
N ALA A 111 -12.32 -3.39 -9.61
CA ALA A 111 -10.94 -2.87 -9.68
C ALA A 111 -9.90 -4.01 -9.75
N VAL A 112 -10.18 -5.15 -9.12
CA VAL A 112 -9.27 -6.31 -9.06
C VAL A 112 -9.72 -7.51 -9.92
N SER A 113 -10.71 -7.34 -10.79
CA SER A 113 -11.22 -8.39 -11.69
C SER A 113 -11.72 -9.67 -10.97
N LEU A 114 -12.39 -9.49 -9.84
CA LEU A 114 -13.09 -10.57 -9.12
C LEU A 114 -14.54 -10.74 -9.61
N PRO A 115 -15.14 -11.94 -9.44
CA PRO A 115 -16.54 -12.17 -9.76
C PRO A 115 -17.50 -11.20 -9.07
N ASP A 116 -18.63 -10.90 -9.72
CA ASP A 116 -19.61 -9.96 -9.20
C ASP A 116 -20.46 -10.55 -8.06
N GLU A 117 -20.46 -11.87 -7.87
CA GLU A 117 -21.25 -12.57 -6.84
C GLU A 117 -20.35 -13.18 -5.77
N ALA A 118 -20.79 -13.08 -4.51
CA ALA A 118 -20.18 -13.76 -3.38
C ALA A 118 -21.17 -14.72 -2.73
N PRO A 119 -20.69 -15.87 -2.21
CA PRO A 119 -21.50 -16.73 -1.36
C PRO A 119 -22.06 -15.95 -0.15
N GLU A 120 -23.34 -16.11 0.16
CA GLU A 120 -23.98 -15.42 1.30
C GLU A 120 -23.30 -15.70 2.65
N THR A 121 -22.74 -16.90 2.82
CA THR A 121 -21.98 -17.30 4.00
C THR A 121 -20.73 -16.43 4.17
N ALA A 122 -19.99 -16.20 3.09
CA ALA A 122 -18.81 -15.32 3.08
C ALA A 122 -19.19 -13.87 3.40
N VAL A 123 -20.31 -13.38 2.88
CA VAL A 123 -20.81 -12.02 3.17
C VAL A 123 -21.17 -11.87 4.66
N ARG A 124 -21.88 -12.83 5.24
CA ARG A 124 -22.24 -12.81 6.67
C ARG A 124 -21.02 -12.83 7.58
N GLU A 125 -20.05 -13.69 7.27
CA GLU A 125 -18.77 -13.74 8.00
C GLU A 125 -18.05 -12.39 7.95
N LEU A 126 -17.99 -11.78 6.77
CA LEU A 126 -17.32 -10.50 6.56
C LEU A 126 -17.97 -9.35 7.34
N LEU A 127 -19.30 -9.30 7.37
CA LEU A 127 -20.06 -8.30 8.12
C LEU A 127 -19.83 -8.42 9.62
N SER A 128 -19.77 -9.66 10.15
CA SER A 128 -19.45 -9.90 11.56
C SER A 128 -18.05 -9.38 11.91
N ARG A 129 -17.06 -9.63 11.06
CA ARG A 129 -15.68 -9.15 11.25
C ARG A 129 -15.58 -7.62 11.17
N ARG A 130 -16.24 -6.99 10.18
CA ARG A 130 -16.27 -5.54 10.00
C ARG A 130 -16.67 -4.78 11.27
N SER A 131 -17.62 -5.32 12.03
CA SER A 131 -18.15 -4.66 13.24
C SER A 131 -17.08 -4.46 14.33
N LYS A 132 -16.02 -5.28 14.33
CA LYS A 132 -14.96 -5.29 15.34
C LYS A 132 -13.79 -4.34 15.05
N ILE A 133 -13.75 -3.78 13.85
CA ILE A 133 -12.70 -2.83 13.45
C ILE A 133 -13.09 -1.45 13.98
N ALA A 134 -12.12 -0.64 14.42
CA ALA A 134 -12.38 0.70 14.94
C ALA A 134 -12.99 1.65 13.88
N PRO A 135 -13.69 2.75 14.25
CA PRO A 135 -14.08 3.81 13.32
C PRO A 135 -12.87 4.50 12.66
N VAL A 136 -13.06 5.10 11.49
CA VAL A 136 -11.94 5.71 10.72
C VAL A 136 -11.33 6.90 11.47
N GLU A 137 -12.13 7.60 12.27
CA GLU A 137 -11.73 8.73 13.09
C GLU A 137 -10.66 8.32 14.11
N VAL A 138 -10.80 7.14 14.71
CA VAL A 138 -9.81 6.58 15.64
C VAL A 138 -8.54 6.18 14.88
N LEU A 139 -8.68 5.59 13.68
CA LEU A 139 -7.52 5.17 12.89
C LEU A 139 -6.75 6.34 12.26
N ALA A 140 -7.43 7.48 12.05
CA ALA A 140 -6.81 8.71 11.57
C ALA A 140 -5.85 9.34 12.61
N GLU A 141 -5.90 8.92 13.87
CA GLU A 141 -4.93 9.33 14.89
C GLU A 141 -3.57 8.66 14.68
N SER A 142 -3.56 7.41 14.18
CA SER A 142 -2.35 6.61 13.96
C SER A 142 -1.86 6.60 12.52
N SER A 143 -2.71 6.86 11.52
CA SER A 143 -2.32 6.89 10.10
C SER A 143 -2.56 8.25 9.45
N ALA A 144 -1.47 8.89 9.02
CA ALA A 144 -1.49 10.15 8.28
C ALA A 144 -2.22 10.00 6.94
N MET A 145 -2.08 8.85 6.26
CA MET A 145 -2.78 8.60 5.01
C MET A 145 -4.30 8.55 5.21
N LEU A 146 -4.79 7.83 6.24
CA LEU A 146 -6.22 7.78 6.54
C LEU A 146 -6.76 9.14 6.99
N ARG A 147 -6.00 9.86 7.82
CA ARG A 147 -6.33 11.25 8.22
C ARG A 147 -6.53 12.15 7.01
N ASN A 148 -5.58 12.16 6.08
CA ASN A 148 -5.65 13.03 4.91
C ASN A 148 -6.76 12.60 3.95
N ARG A 149 -7.04 11.30 3.83
CA ARG A 149 -8.18 10.80 3.03
C ARG A 149 -9.53 11.18 3.66
N LEU A 150 -9.61 11.22 4.99
CA LEU A 150 -10.80 11.69 5.70
C LEU A 150 -11.04 13.19 5.46
N LEU A 151 -9.97 14.00 5.44
CA LEU A 151 -10.06 15.45 5.27
C LEU A 151 -10.25 15.90 3.81
N TYR A 152 -9.58 15.23 2.86
CA TYR A 152 -9.45 15.69 1.48
C TYR A 152 -10.05 14.71 0.46
N GLY A 153 -10.71 13.64 0.93
CA GLY A 153 -11.29 12.57 0.11
C GLY A 153 -10.28 11.54 -0.38
N THR A 154 -10.71 10.54 -1.14
CA THR A 154 -9.86 9.40 -1.57
C THR A 154 -9.24 9.48 -2.95
N GLY A 155 -9.18 10.70 -3.49
CA GLY A 155 -8.46 10.94 -4.74
C GLY A 155 -6.95 11.06 -4.53
N PHE A 156 -6.22 11.11 -5.66
CA PHE A 156 -4.78 11.42 -5.66
C PHE A 156 -4.40 12.74 -4.99
N ARG A 157 -5.36 13.64 -4.72
CA ARG A 157 -5.12 14.88 -3.98
C ARG A 157 -4.72 14.60 -2.53
N ALA A 158 -5.48 13.76 -1.82
CA ALA A 158 -5.16 13.40 -0.44
C ALA A 158 -3.85 12.61 -0.37
N ASP A 159 -3.67 11.63 -1.27
CA ASP A 159 -2.42 10.86 -1.32
C ASP A 159 -1.21 11.77 -1.59
N LEU A 160 -1.34 12.77 -2.47
CA LEU A 160 -0.26 13.72 -2.74
C LEU A 160 0.05 14.58 -1.50
N ILE A 161 -0.97 15.06 -0.79
CA ILE A 161 -0.78 15.78 0.48
C ILE A 161 -0.02 14.90 1.48
N SER A 162 -0.42 13.64 1.65
CA SER A 162 0.28 12.69 2.53
C SER A 162 1.74 12.50 2.14
N VAL A 163 2.04 12.35 0.84
CA VAL A 163 3.42 12.19 0.36
C VAL A 163 4.25 13.45 0.62
N VAL A 164 3.70 14.64 0.38
CA VAL A 164 4.41 15.90 0.63
C VAL A 164 4.57 16.15 2.14
N GLU A 165 3.61 15.77 2.98
CA GLU A 165 3.73 15.78 4.44
C GLU A 165 4.84 14.86 4.93
N ALA A 166 5.03 13.73 4.25
CA ALA A 166 5.95 12.68 4.67
C ALA A 166 7.37 12.80 4.12
N VAL A 167 7.61 13.68 3.15
CA VAL A 167 8.93 13.86 2.54
C VAL A 167 9.40 15.31 2.79
N PRO A 168 10.48 15.51 3.56
CA PRO A 168 10.85 16.85 4.05
C PRO A 168 11.44 17.76 2.96
N TYR A 169 11.70 17.24 1.76
CA TYR A 169 12.29 17.97 0.65
C TYR A 169 11.40 17.97 -0.60
N PRO A 170 11.52 18.99 -1.46
CA PRO A 170 10.74 19.08 -2.69
C PRO A 170 10.90 17.86 -3.60
N LEU A 171 9.76 17.32 -4.06
CA LEU A 171 9.73 16.30 -5.11
C LEU A 171 9.23 16.89 -6.42
N ARG A 172 9.86 16.45 -7.52
CA ARG A 172 9.41 16.78 -8.88
C ARG A 172 8.12 16.02 -9.22
N ALA A 173 7.35 16.56 -10.16
CA ALA A 173 6.06 15.98 -10.55
C ALA A 173 6.18 14.52 -11.03
N ASN A 174 7.24 14.19 -11.77
CA ASN A 174 7.52 12.83 -12.21
C ASN A 174 7.80 11.86 -11.04
N GLN A 175 8.52 12.30 -10.00
CA GLN A 175 8.81 11.50 -8.80
C GLN A 175 7.52 11.24 -8.00
N LEU A 176 6.71 12.28 -7.79
CA LEU A 176 5.40 12.15 -7.14
C LEU A 176 4.46 11.23 -7.94
N ALA A 177 4.44 11.35 -9.26
CA ALA A 177 3.64 10.50 -10.13
C ALA A 177 4.02 9.02 -10.01
N ARG A 178 5.33 8.75 -9.90
CA ARG A 178 5.86 7.40 -9.66
C ARG A 178 5.38 6.84 -8.32
N LEU A 179 5.57 7.60 -7.24
CA LEU A 179 5.19 7.19 -5.87
C LEU A 179 3.67 6.97 -5.71
N LEU A 180 2.86 7.75 -6.42
CA LEU A 180 1.40 7.67 -6.37
C LEU A 180 0.82 6.67 -7.39
N GLY A 181 1.61 6.19 -8.34
CA GLY A 181 1.14 5.32 -9.42
C GLY A 181 0.15 5.99 -10.37
N CYS A 182 0.34 7.28 -10.67
CA CYS A 182 -0.55 8.03 -11.57
C CYS A 182 0.22 8.79 -12.66
N ARG A 183 -0.49 9.51 -13.54
CA ARG A 183 0.14 10.30 -14.61
C ARG A 183 0.73 11.59 -14.05
N GLU A 184 1.87 12.01 -14.58
CA GLU A 184 2.52 13.28 -14.22
C GLU A 184 1.61 14.50 -14.47
N SER A 185 0.79 14.47 -15.53
CA SER A 185 -0.19 15.53 -15.78
C SER A 185 -1.24 15.64 -14.68
N THR A 186 -1.66 14.52 -14.09
CA THR A 186 -2.57 14.50 -12.93
C THR A 186 -1.92 15.17 -11.73
N VAL A 187 -0.67 14.81 -11.43
CA VAL A 187 0.12 15.41 -10.35
C VAL A 187 0.31 16.90 -10.57
N SER A 188 0.76 17.31 -11.75
CA SER A 188 0.99 18.71 -12.09
C SER A 188 -0.26 19.58 -11.92
N ARG A 189 -1.43 19.04 -12.28
CA ARG A 189 -2.71 19.70 -12.05
C ARG A 189 -3.01 19.84 -10.55
N ILE A 190 -2.89 18.76 -9.78
CA ILE A 190 -3.15 18.78 -8.33
C ILE A 190 -2.20 19.75 -7.62
N LEU A 191 -0.90 19.73 -7.95
CA LEU A 191 0.07 20.66 -7.38
C LEU A 191 -0.29 22.12 -7.65
N ARG A 192 -0.79 22.43 -8.85
CA ARG A 192 -1.26 23.77 -9.19
C ARG A 192 -2.46 24.17 -8.32
N ASP A 193 -3.44 23.27 -8.18
CA ASP A 193 -4.61 23.52 -7.34
C ASP A 193 -4.22 23.77 -5.87
N LEU A 194 -3.31 22.96 -5.33
CA LEU A 194 -2.87 23.07 -3.94
C LEU A 194 -2.06 24.36 -3.68
N ARG A 195 -1.22 24.77 -4.63
CA ARG A 195 -0.52 26.08 -4.56
C ARG A 195 -1.50 27.24 -4.64
N ALA A 196 -2.48 27.17 -5.56
CA ALA A 196 -3.50 28.19 -5.67
C ALA A 196 -4.36 28.31 -4.40
N ALA A 197 -4.56 27.20 -3.69
CA ALA A 197 -5.23 27.15 -2.40
C ALA A 197 -4.34 27.56 -1.20
N GLY A 198 -3.06 27.90 -1.42
CA GLY A 198 -2.12 28.26 -0.35
C GLY A 198 -1.74 27.12 0.58
N LEU A 199 -1.98 25.86 0.18
CA LEU A 199 -1.55 24.68 0.94
C LEU A 199 -0.07 24.37 0.69
N LEU A 200 0.41 24.63 -0.53
CA LEU A 200 1.79 24.44 -0.93
C LEU A 200 2.45 25.75 -1.34
N ASP A 201 3.74 25.86 -1.08
CA ASP A 201 4.59 26.95 -1.57
C ASP A 201 5.03 26.74 -3.03
N GLY A 202 5.86 27.65 -3.55
CA GLY A 202 6.41 27.58 -4.92
C GLY A 202 7.31 26.36 -5.17
N HIS A 203 7.79 25.68 -4.12
CA HIS A 203 8.64 24.50 -4.17
C HIS A 203 7.88 23.20 -3.89
N ASN A 204 6.55 23.23 -3.84
CA ASN A 204 5.68 22.09 -3.50
C ASN A 204 5.90 21.56 -2.07
N GLN A 205 6.33 22.41 -1.14
CA GLN A 205 6.36 22.10 0.29
C GLN A 205 5.12 22.68 0.96
N LEU A 206 4.70 22.07 2.07
CA LEU A 206 3.57 22.60 2.83
C LEU A 206 3.92 23.95 3.43
N SER A 207 2.98 24.90 3.31
CA SER A 207 3.14 26.24 3.88
C SER A 207 2.94 26.28 5.41
N ARG A 208 2.63 25.14 6.05
CA ARG A 208 2.46 24.98 7.50
C ARG A 208 3.53 24.05 8.06
N GLU A 209 3.72 24.06 9.39
CA GLU A 209 4.69 23.21 10.09
C GLU A 209 4.66 21.77 9.59
N GLN A 210 5.84 21.28 9.19
CA GLN A 210 6.01 19.92 8.72
C GLN A 210 5.75 18.97 9.88
N GLY A 211 4.85 18.01 9.69
CA GLY A 211 4.77 16.84 10.56
C GLY A 211 6.10 16.07 10.52
N THR A 212 6.43 15.40 11.60
CA THR A 212 7.70 14.69 11.80
C THR A 212 7.90 13.46 10.91
N ALA A 213 7.09 13.25 9.87
CA ALA A 213 7.14 12.04 9.04
C ALA A 213 8.40 12.05 8.14
N ARG A 214 9.23 11.00 8.28
CA ARG A 214 10.57 10.91 7.65
C ARG A 214 10.64 10.10 6.35
N GLY A 215 9.50 9.70 5.77
CA GLY A 215 9.48 9.03 4.48
C GLY A 215 8.20 8.26 4.19
N ILE A 216 8.28 7.33 3.25
CA ILE A 216 7.18 6.45 2.88
C ILE A 216 7.59 5.02 3.18
N PHE A 217 6.79 4.32 3.96
CA PHE A 217 7.07 2.93 4.32
C PHE A 217 6.57 1.98 3.23
N ILE A 218 5.31 2.14 2.81
CA ILE A 218 4.69 1.35 1.73
C ILE A 218 4.19 2.32 0.67
N SER A 219 4.69 2.17 -0.55
CA SER A 219 4.30 2.97 -1.73
C SER A 219 4.17 2.12 -2.98
N VAL A 220 3.80 2.75 -4.10
CA VAL A 220 3.81 2.09 -5.41
C VAL A 220 5.21 1.60 -5.81
N ASP A 221 6.28 2.29 -5.38
CA ASP A 221 7.66 1.81 -5.58
C ASP A 221 7.90 0.53 -4.78
N THR A 222 7.34 0.40 -3.57
CA THR A 222 7.39 -0.85 -2.79
C THR A 222 6.80 -2.02 -3.55
N LEU A 223 5.63 -1.85 -4.18
CA LEU A 223 5.05 -2.93 -4.99
C LEU A 223 5.97 -3.35 -6.14
N ARG A 224 6.55 -2.40 -6.85
CA ARG A 224 7.47 -2.66 -7.98
C ARG A 224 8.73 -3.39 -7.49
N ASN A 225 9.34 -2.91 -6.42
CA ASN A 225 10.57 -3.48 -5.90
C ASN A 225 10.34 -4.88 -5.32
N ILE A 226 9.20 -5.15 -4.70
CA ILE A 226 8.83 -6.50 -4.24
C ILE A 226 8.61 -7.46 -5.41
N ILE A 227 7.97 -7.02 -6.50
CA ILE A 227 7.86 -7.83 -7.73
C ILE A 227 9.26 -8.17 -8.26
N ASN A 228 10.12 -7.16 -8.39
CA ASN A 228 11.50 -7.35 -8.84
C ASN A 228 12.28 -8.30 -7.92
N LEU A 229 12.06 -8.23 -6.60
CA LEU A 229 12.66 -9.18 -5.64
C LEU A 229 12.14 -10.60 -5.84
N ILE A 230 10.83 -10.77 -6.02
CA ILE A 230 10.24 -12.10 -6.29
C ILE A 230 10.84 -12.69 -7.57
N ASP A 231 10.93 -11.91 -8.65
CA ASP A 231 11.50 -12.36 -9.91
C ASP A 231 13.01 -12.62 -9.78
N ALA A 232 13.74 -11.78 -9.05
CA ALA A 232 15.17 -12.00 -8.77
C ALA A 232 15.40 -13.30 -7.97
N MET A 233 14.47 -13.64 -7.09
CA MET A 233 14.52 -14.88 -6.32
C MET A 233 14.31 -16.15 -7.15
N ASP A 234 13.80 -16.04 -8.38
CA ASP A 234 13.70 -17.15 -9.34
C ASP A 234 15.03 -17.46 -10.03
N PHE A 235 16.03 -16.57 -9.99
CA PHE A 235 17.36 -16.86 -10.54
C PHE A 235 18.10 -17.91 -9.71
N SER A 236 18.60 -18.93 -10.40
CA SER A 236 19.45 -19.97 -9.80
C SER A 236 20.85 -19.46 -9.45
N SER A 237 21.35 -18.45 -10.17
CA SER A 237 22.68 -17.83 -9.95
C SER A 237 22.59 -16.73 -8.89
N GLU A 238 23.51 -16.77 -7.93
CA GLU A 238 23.64 -15.76 -6.88
C GLU A 238 24.10 -14.41 -7.44
N ASP A 239 25.03 -14.40 -8.41
CA ASP A 239 25.50 -13.17 -9.06
C ASP A 239 24.37 -12.45 -9.81
N LEU A 240 23.54 -13.20 -10.55
CA LEU A 240 22.38 -12.63 -11.26
C LEU A 240 21.36 -12.07 -10.27
N ARG A 241 21.14 -12.76 -9.15
CA ARG A 241 20.25 -12.29 -8.10
C ARG A 241 20.77 -11.01 -7.45
N SER A 242 22.05 -10.97 -7.07
CA SER A 242 22.68 -9.80 -6.46
C SER A 242 22.65 -8.59 -7.42
N SER A 243 22.99 -8.82 -8.69
CA SER A 243 22.93 -7.80 -9.74
C SER A 243 21.51 -7.23 -9.91
N ALA A 244 20.49 -8.11 -9.97
CA ALA A 244 19.09 -7.70 -10.09
C ALA A 244 18.59 -6.84 -8.92
N VAL A 245 19.09 -7.09 -7.70
CA VAL A 245 18.73 -6.33 -6.51
C VAL A 245 19.51 -5.01 -6.39
N SER A 246 20.78 -5.00 -6.79
CA SER A 246 21.66 -3.83 -6.66
C SER A 246 21.19 -2.57 -7.40
N GLY A 247 20.37 -2.75 -8.45
CA GLY A 247 19.82 -1.65 -9.26
C GLY A 247 18.52 -1.04 -8.72
N MET A 248 17.97 -1.52 -7.61
CA MET A 248 16.68 -1.03 -7.10
C MET A 248 16.79 0.37 -6.47
N ASP A 249 15.86 1.27 -6.83
CA ASP A 249 15.72 2.57 -6.17
C ASP A 249 14.89 2.42 -4.90
N LEU A 250 15.56 2.39 -3.75
CA LEU A 250 14.95 2.22 -2.43
C LEU A 250 14.80 3.55 -1.66
N ARG A 251 15.00 4.71 -2.30
CA ARG A 251 15.06 6.01 -1.60
C ARG A 251 13.81 6.30 -0.76
N PHE A 252 12.64 5.95 -1.28
CA PHE A 252 11.32 6.19 -0.66
C PHE A 252 10.59 4.88 -0.32
N ASP A 253 11.33 3.78 -0.21
CA ASP A 253 10.76 2.44 -0.02
C ASP A 253 11.27 1.84 1.29
N GLY A 254 10.65 2.26 2.40
CA GLY A 254 11.06 1.84 3.74
C GLY A 254 10.89 0.33 3.97
N MET A 255 9.81 -0.25 3.44
CA MET A 255 9.55 -1.69 3.59
C MET A 255 10.56 -2.53 2.82
N THR A 256 10.80 -2.26 1.53
CA THR A 256 11.75 -3.07 0.78
C THR A 256 13.18 -2.89 1.28
N ARG A 257 13.56 -1.68 1.73
CA ARG A 257 14.85 -1.47 2.38
C ARG A 257 15.03 -2.39 3.59
N SER A 258 14.05 -2.42 4.48
CA SER A 258 14.06 -3.29 5.66
C SER A 258 14.19 -4.77 5.26
N LEU A 259 13.56 -5.17 4.15
CA LEU A 259 13.64 -6.52 3.63
C LEU A 259 15.01 -6.87 3.07
N VAL A 260 15.58 -6.00 2.23
CA VAL A 260 16.91 -6.20 1.64
C VAL A 260 17.96 -6.33 2.75
N GLU A 261 17.94 -5.44 3.74
CA GLU A 261 18.84 -5.49 4.92
C GLU A 261 18.70 -6.81 5.71
N SER A 262 17.52 -7.42 5.74
CA SER A 262 17.28 -8.69 6.45
C SER A 262 17.60 -9.95 5.63
N LEU A 263 17.52 -9.85 4.30
CA LEU A 263 17.60 -10.99 3.39
C LEU A 263 18.96 -11.15 2.73
N LEU A 264 19.64 -10.04 2.49
CA LEU A 264 20.91 -9.96 1.78
C LEU A 264 21.97 -9.35 2.71
N PRO A 265 22.95 -10.13 3.18
CA PRO A 265 24.04 -9.65 4.02
C PRO A 265 25.01 -8.71 3.27
#